data_AF-A0A6P7GT49-F1
#
_entry.id   AF-A0A6P7GT49-F1
#
_cell.length_a   1.000
_cell.length_b   1.000
_cell.length_c   1.000
_cell.angle_alpha   90.00
_cell.angle_beta   90.00
_cell.angle_gamma   90.00
#
_symmetry.space_group_name_H-M   'P 1'
#
loop_
_entity.id
_entity.type
_entity.pdbx_description
1 polymer ?
#
loop_
_entity_poly.entity_id
_entity_poly.type
_entity_poly.pdbx_seq_one_letter_code
_entity_poly.pdbx_strand_id
1 'polypeptide(L)'
;MPKHPAKAYKLAEPLPNEQVLLQLLCTLPVTTSTAERTFSALRRMKTYLRTTMTEERLNGLALLHVHQDLSSALDAEEVLDVYARKHKRKLSLKIL
;
A
#
# COMPACT_ATOMS: atom_id res chain seq x y z
N MET A 1 -19.35 -44.14 19.73
CA MET A 1 -19.52 -42.99 18.82
C MET A 1 -20.02 -41.79 19.62
N PRO A 2 -19.24 -40.71 19.78
CA PRO A 2 -19.67 -39.55 20.57
C PRO A 2 -20.84 -38.84 19.89
N LYS A 3 -21.91 -38.57 20.66
CA LYS A 3 -23.24 -38.13 20.20
C LYS A 3 -23.39 -36.60 20.03
N HIS A 4 -22.31 -35.83 19.96
CA HIS A 4 -22.38 -34.36 19.84
C HIS A 4 -21.45 -33.84 18.73
N PRO A 5 -21.97 -33.21 17.66
CA PRO A 5 -21.18 -32.78 16.50
C PRO A 5 -20.12 -31.71 16.85
N ALA A 6 -20.33 -30.97 17.94
CA ALA A 6 -19.44 -29.93 18.43
C ALA A 6 -18.17 -30.43 19.14
N LYS A 7 -17.91 -31.74 19.20
CA LYS A 7 -16.64 -32.28 19.75
C LYS A 7 -15.77 -32.98 18.71
N ALA A 8 -16.25 -33.12 17.48
CA ALA A 8 -15.50 -33.75 16.38
C ALA A 8 -14.49 -32.79 15.72
N TYR A 9 -14.74 -31.48 15.74
CA TYR A 9 -13.86 -30.48 15.10
C TYR A 9 -12.52 -30.28 15.84
N LYS A 10 -12.39 -30.76 17.08
CA LYS A 10 -11.18 -30.61 17.90
C LYS A 10 -10.08 -31.64 17.60
N LEU A 11 -10.34 -32.61 16.73
CA LEU A 11 -9.42 -33.72 16.42
C LEU A 11 -8.74 -33.57 15.05
N ALA A 12 -9.13 -32.59 14.24
CA ALA A 12 -8.45 -32.30 12.99
C ALA A 12 -7.26 -31.40 13.28
N GLU A 13 -6.06 -31.98 13.37
CA GLU A 13 -4.84 -31.18 13.23
C GLU A 13 -4.91 -30.50 11.86
N PRO A 14 -4.91 -29.15 11.79
CA PRO A 14 -5.11 -28.46 10.54
C PRO A 14 -3.93 -28.77 9.61
N LEU A 15 -4.20 -29.55 8.56
CA LEU A 15 -3.20 -29.90 7.56
C LEU A 15 -2.65 -28.58 6.97
N PRO A 16 -1.33 -28.44 6.81
CA PRO A 16 -0.71 -27.17 6.40
C PRO A 16 -1.29 -26.63 5.08
N ASN A 17 -1.72 -27.50 4.17
CA ASN A 17 -2.31 -27.12 2.89
C ASN A 17 -3.71 -26.50 3.03
N GLU A 18 -4.51 -26.97 3.99
CA GLU A 18 -5.85 -26.43 4.23
C GLU A 18 -5.78 -25.04 4.86
N GLN A 19 -4.79 -24.80 5.72
CA GLN A 19 -4.53 -23.47 6.29
C GLN A 19 -4.13 -22.46 5.21
N VAL A 20 -3.24 -22.84 4.29
CA VAL A 20 -2.80 -21.97 3.19
C VAL A 20 -3.97 -21.62 2.27
N LEU A 21 -4.86 -22.57 1.97
CA LEU A 21 -6.03 -22.33 1.14
C LEU A 21 -7.01 -21.34 1.82
N LEU A 22 -7.23 -21.49 3.12
CA LEU A 22 -8.07 -20.57 3.90
C LEU A 22 -7.46 -19.18 3.97
N GLN A 23 -6.14 -19.05 4.16
CA GLN A 23 -5.46 -17.77 4.12
C GLN A 23 -5.58 -17.10 2.75
N LEU A 24 -5.38 -17.85 1.66
CA LEU A 24 -5.54 -17.34 0.31
C LEU A 24 -6.96 -16.81 0.10
N LEU A 25 -7.98 -17.61 0.48
CA LEU A 25 -9.38 -17.22 0.38
C LEU A 25 -9.69 -15.93 1.18
N CYS A 26 -9.09 -15.77 2.37
CA CYS A 26 -9.26 -14.57 3.18
C CYS A 26 -8.52 -13.34 2.62
N THR A 27 -7.42 -13.52 1.88
CA THR A 27 -6.67 -12.42 1.26
C THR A 27 -7.26 -11.95 -0.07
N LEU A 28 -8.05 -12.79 -0.73
CA LEU A 28 -8.70 -12.41 -1.97
C LEU A 28 -9.74 -11.32 -1.67
N PRO A 29 -9.68 -10.17 -2.37
CA PRO A 29 -10.69 -9.14 -2.21
C PRO A 29 -12.03 -9.68 -2.71
N VAL A 30 -12.96 -9.92 -1.79
CA VAL A 30 -14.31 -10.40 -2.10
C VAL A 30 -15.14 -9.32 -2.81
N THR A 31 -14.73 -8.05 -2.71
CA THR A 31 -15.45 -6.89 -3.25
C THR A 31 -14.57 -6.03 -4.16
N THR A 32 -15.22 -5.36 -5.12
CA THR A 32 -14.57 -4.41 -6.05
C THR A 32 -14.16 -3.10 -5.37
N SER A 33 -14.66 -2.83 -4.17
CA SER A 33 -14.48 -1.55 -3.47
C SER A 33 -13.02 -1.19 -3.22
N THR A 34 -12.14 -2.18 -3.03
CA THR A 34 -10.69 -1.93 -2.88
C THR A 34 -10.07 -1.44 -4.18
N ALA A 35 -10.43 -2.04 -5.31
CA ALA A 35 -9.98 -1.59 -6.63
C ALA A 35 -10.57 -0.20 -6.99
N GLU A 36 -11.85 0.03 -6.71
CA GLU A 36 -12.47 1.34 -6.92
C GLU A 36 -11.79 2.45 -6.10
N ARG A 37 -11.42 2.14 -4.86
CA ARG A 37 -10.65 3.06 -4.00
C ARG A 37 -9.27 3.35 -4.58
N THR A 38 -8.54 2.34 -5.04
CA THR A 38 -7.20 2.54 -5.64
C THR A 38 -7.26 3.29 -6.95
N PHE A 39 -8.23 3.00 -7.84
CA PHE A 39 -8.44 3.78 -9.06
C PHE A 39 -8.84 5.23 -8.79
N SER A 40 -9.68 5.45 -7.78
CA SER A 40 -10.04 6.81 -7.34
C SER A 40 -8.84 7.57 -6.78
N ALA A 41 -7.97 6.90 -6.03
CA ALA A 41 -6.70 7.48 -5.59
C ALA A 41 -5.75 7.78 -6.76
N LEU A 42 -5.62 6.83 -7.69
CA LEU A 42 -4.79 6.99 -8.88
C LEU A 42 -5.25 8.17 -9.75
N ARG A 43 -6.56 8.36 -9.91
CA ARG A 43 -7.14 9.49 -10.65
C ARG A 43 -6.84 10.85 -9.99
N ARG A 44 -6.68 10.89 -8.66
CA ARG A 44 -6.21 12.09 -7.94
C ARG A 44 -4.72 12.33 -8.14
N MET A 45 -3.91 11.28 -8.20
CA MET A 45 -2.45 11.39 -8.42
C MET A 45 -2.11 11.73 -9.88
N LYS A 46 -2.70 11.02 -10.84
CA LYS A 46 -2.53 11.18 -12.29
C LYS A 46 -3.75 11.90 -12.86
N THR A 47 -3.73 13.23 -12.75
CA THR A 47 -4.80 14.07 -13.28
C THR A 47 -4.65 14.29 -14.78
N TYR A 48 -5.77 14.53 -15.47
CA TYR A 48 -5.80 14.75 -16.92
C TYR A 48 -4.88 15.89 -17.39
N LEU A 49 -4.78 16.97 -16.60
CA LEU A 49 -3.93 18.12 -16.91
C LEU A 49 -2.42 17.84 -16.72
N ARG A 50 -2.05 16.74 -16.06
CA ARG A 50 -0.68 16.42 -15.66
C ARG A 50 -0.10 15.29 -16.51
N THR A 51 -0.11 15.49 -17.82
CA THR A 51 0.30 14.48 -18.82
C THR A 51 1.81 14.24 -18.90
N THR A 52 2.62 15.16 -18.39
CA THR A 52 4.10 15.13 -18.48
C THR A 52 4.79 14.34 -17.37
N MET A 53 4.03 13.64 -16.52
CA MET A 53 4.57 12.89 -15.39
C MET A 53 5.15 11.55 -15.83
N THR A 54 6.39 11.27 -15.42
CA THR A 54 7.03 9.98 -15.66
C THR A 54 6.45 8.88 -14.76
N GLU A 55 6.48 7.65 -15.25
CA GLU A 55 6.00 6.48 -14.49
C GLU A 55 6.83 6.24 -13.22
N GLU A 56 8.14 6.52 -13.23
CA GLU A 56 8.98 6.46 -12.01
C GLU A 56 8.45 7.38 -10.91
N ARG A 57 8.09 8.62 -11.25
CA ARG A 57 7.53 9.57 -10.29
C ARG A 57 6.16 9.12 -9.81
N LEU A 58 5.35 8.52 -10.69
CA LEU A 58 4.01 8.05 -10.35
C LEU A 58 4.06 6.88 -9.37
N ASN A 59 4.94 5.91 -9.62
CA ASN A 59 5.17 4.78 -8.74
C ASN A 59 5.69 5.25 -7.37
N GLY A 60 6.59 6.23 -7.34
CA GLY A 60 7.05 6.84 -6.09
C GLY A 60 5.92 7.47 -5.27
N LEU A 61 5.04 8.25 -5.91
CA LEU A 61 3.87 8.83 -5.23
C LEU A 61 2.85 7.77 -4.79
N ALA A 62 2.64 6.73 -5.60
CA ALA A 62 1.75 5.63 -5.25
C ALA A 62 2.26 4.86 -4.02
N LEU A 63 3.57 4.60 -3.94
CA LEU A 63 4.19 3.97 -2.78
C LEU A 63 4.01 4.80 -1.50
N LEU A 64 4.24 6.12 -1.58
CA LEU A 64 4.00 7.03 -0.45
C LEU A 64 2.52 7.06 -0.04
N HIS A 65 1.60 6.98 -1.01
CA HIS A 65 0.16 6.96 -0.72
C HIS A 65 -0.30 5.65 -0.06
N VAL A 66 0.23 4.50 -0.49
CA VAL A 66 -0.07 3.19 0.11
C VAL A 66 0.55 3.06 1.50
N HIS A 67 1.77 3.54 1.67
CA HIS A 67 2.51 3.49 2.93
C HIS A 67 2.49 4.82 3.67
N GLN A 68 1.30 5.43 3.80
CA GLN A 68 1.14 6.74 4.44
C GLN A 68 1.67 6.77 5.88
N ASP A 69 1.57 5.66 6.62
CA ASP A 69 2.01 5.56 8.03
C ASP A 69 3.54 5.59 8.15
N LEU A 70 4.24 5.08 7.15
CA LEU A 70 5.69 5.20 7.06
C LEU A 70 6.08 6.58 6.54
N SER A 71 5.31 7.12 5.58
CA SER A 71 5.55 8.44 5.02
C SER A 71 5.35 9.57 6.04
N SER A 72 4.48 9.40 7.03
CA SER A 72 4.26 10.38 8.10
C SER A 72 5.37 10.39 9.15
N ALA A 73 6.15 9.31 9.23
CA ALA A 73 7.34 9.21 10.08
C ALA A 73 8.61 9.78 9.41
N LEU A 74 8.55 10.15 8.13
CA LEU A 74 9.67 10.77 7.42
C LEU A 74 9.82 12.23 7.83
N ASP A 75 11.05 12.63 8.15
CA ASP A 75 11.37 14.03 8.39
C ASP A 75 11.46 14.81 7.07
N ALA A 76 10.63 15.85 6.95
CA ALA A 76 10.59 16.69 5.78
C ALA A 76 11.90 17.47 5.57
N GLU A 77 12.61 17.83 6.64
CA GLU A 77 13.89 18.53 6.55
C GLU A 77 14.97 17.63 5.93
N GLU A 78 15.02 16.36 6.35
CA GLU A 78 15.96 15.39 5.80
C GLU A 78 15.72 15.14 4.30
N VAL A 79 14.46 14.96 3.91
CA VAL A 79 14.08 14.79 2.50
C VAL A 79 14.47 16.02 1.68
N LEU A 80 14.27 17.22 2.23
CA LEU A 80 14.63 18.46 1.57
C LEU A 80 16.14 18.61 1.40
N ASP A 81 16.93 18.28 2.42
CA ASP A 81 18.39 18.32 2.35
C ASP A 81 18.94 17.33 1.31
N VAL A 82 18.42 16.10 1.27
CA VAL A 82 18.78 15.11 0.24
C VAL A 82 18.43 15.62 -1.15
N TYR A 83 17.24 16.21 -1.31
CA TYR A 83 16.81 16.79 -2.59
C TYR A 83 17.70 18.00 -2.99
N ALA A 84 18.09 18.85 -2.04
CA ALA A 84 19.00 19.98 -2.22
C ALA A 84 20.37 19.54 -2.72
N ARG A 85 20.96 18.53 -2.07
CA ARG A 85 22.23 17.94 -2.46
C ARG A 85 22.20 17.36 -3.88
N LYS A 86 21.11 16.68 -4.24
CA LYS A 86 20.94 16.04 -5.56
C LYS A 86 20.61 17.03 -6.68
N HIS A 87 19.91 18.13 -6.38
CA HIS A 87 19.44 19.11 -7.35
C HIS A 87 19.84 20.54 -6.99
N LYS A 88 21.16 20.78 -6.92
CA LYS A 88 21.79 22.07 -6.56
C LYS A 88 21.26 23.30 -7.32
N ARG A 89 20.70 23.13 -8.52
CA ARG A 89 20.15 24.22 -9.35
C ARG A 89 18.65 24.48 -9.16
N LYS A 90 17.94 23.63 -8.42
CA LYS A 90 16.47 23.71 -8.25
C LYS A 90 16.03 24.23 -6.88
N LEU A 91 16.91 24.25 -5.88
CA LEU A 91 16.63 24.86 -4.57
C LEU A 91 17.31 26.21 -4.41
N SER A 92 16.76 27.21 -5.10
CA SER A 92 16.98 28.61 -4.75
C SER A 92 15.78 29.12 -3.97
N LEU A 93 15.43 28.45 -2.88
CA LEU A 93 14.48 28.94 -1.88
C LEU A 93 15.26 29.11 -0.58
N LYS A 94 15.81 30.32 -0.38
CA LYS A 94 16.18 30.78 0.96
C LYS A 94 14.87 30.83 1.74
N ILE A 95 14.70 29.89 2.66
CA ILE A 95 13.67 29.99 3.68
C ILE A 95 14.23 31.01 4.69
N LEU A 96 13.51 32.15 4.81
CA LEU A 96 13.70 33.18 5.83
C LEU A 96 13.42 32.61 7.22
#